data_AF-A0A1A6XR40-F1
#
_entry.id   AF-A0A1A6XR40-F1
#
_cell.length_a   1.000
_cell.length_b   1.000
_cell.length_c   1.000
_cell.angle_alpha   90.00
_cell.angle_beta   90.00
_cell.angle_gamma   90.00
#
_symmetry.space_group_name_H-M   'P 1'
#
loop_
_entity.id
_entity.type
_entity.pdbx_description
1 polymer ?
#
loop_
_entity_poly.entity_id
_entity_poly.type
_entity_poly.pdbx_seq_one_letter_code
_entity_poly.pdbx_strand_id
1 'polypeptide(L)'
;MMRNSIVCQTLLAAALSLGIAVSAQAGEFRCSAWIGAPSAKPSPMSTNLGGGSPIKAPDVDIAAELYQARISATVLPLKSGRWIVHHVRCREVK
;
A
#
# COMPACT_ATOMS: atom_id res chain seq x y z
N MET A 1 53.21 -26.14 -14.87
CA MET A 1 53.02 -26.27 -13.40
C MET A 1 52.71 -24.90 -12.82
N MET A 2 52.05 -24.84 -11.67
CA MET A 2 51.80 -23.61 -10.89
C MET A 2 53.17 -22.99 -10.42
N ARG A 3 53.28 -21.78 -9.84
CA ARG A 3 52.48 -21.21 -8.74
C ARG A 3 53.00 -19.82 -8.30
N ASN A 4 52.13 -18.98 -7.70
CA ASN A 4 52.46 -17.89 -6.73
C ASN A 4 53.35 -16.71 -7.22
N SER A 5 53.44 -15.53 -6.59
CA SER A 5 52.69 -14.74 -5.58
C SER A 5 53.41 -13.38 -5.42
N ILE A 6 52.91 -12.27 -4.85
CA ILE A 6 51.62 -11.66 -4.41
C ILE A 6 51.92 -10.12 -4.44
N VAL A 7 51.21 -9.23 -3.71
CA VAL A 7 51.59 -7.81 -3.43
C VAL A 7 51.33 -6.85 -4.62
N CYS A 8 50.58 -5.74 -4.55
CA CYS A 8 49.85 -5.10 -3.45
C CYS A 8 48.69 -4.22 -3.95
N GLN A 9 47.75 -3.89 -3.05
CA GLN A 9 47.08 -2.58 -2.90
C GLN A 9 46.60 -1.80 -4.14
N THR A 10 45.31 -1.89 -4.44
CA THR A 10 44.40 -0.71 -4.57
C THR A 10 42.97 -1.24 -4.49
N LEU A 11 42.25 -1.07 -3.37
CA LEU A 11 41.60 0.13 -2.82
C LEU A 11 40.10 0.16 -3.17
N LEU A 12 39.28 0.34 -2.12
CA LEU A 12 37.82 0.55 -2.11
C LEU A 12 36.98 -0.61 -2.70
N ALA A 13 36.25 -1.40 -1.91
CA ALA A 13 35.22 -0.95 -0.96
C ALA A 13 34.18 0.02 -1.58
N ALA A 14 33.81 -0.20 -2.84
CA ALA A 14 32.58 0.35 -3.40
C ALA A 14 31.38 -0.31 -2.70
N ALA A 15 30.87 0.40 -1.69
CA ALA A 15 29.79 0.05 -0.79
C ALA A 15 28.80 -1.00 -1.31
N LEU A 16 28.64 -2.09 -0.53
CA LEU A 16 27.28 -2.54 -0.22
C LEU A 16 26.61 -1.38 0.53
N SER A 17 26.11 -0.41 -0.23
CA SER A 17 24.96 0.36 0.19
C SER A 17 23.83 -0.65 0.32
N LEU A 18 23.76 -1.29 1.49
CA LEU A 18 22.48 -1.49 2.15
C LEU A 18 21.85 -0.12 2.14
N GLY A 19 21.09 0.15 1.08
CA GLY A 19 20.27 1.34 0.97
C GLY A 19 19.38 1.27 2.17
N ILE A 20 19.71 2.11 3.15
CA ILE A 20 18.99 2.40 4.38
C ILE A 20 17.59 1.83 4.25
N ALA A 21 17.37 0.69 4.91
CA ALA A 21 16.03 0.21 5.18
C ALA A 21 15.45 1.24 6.14
N VAL A 22 14.98 2.35 5.56
CA VAL A 22 14.00 3.23 6.13
C VAL A 22 12.85 2.30 6.39
N SER A 23 12.79 1.84 7.63
CA SER A 23 11.56 1.38 8.25
C SER A 23 10.65 2.60 8.28
N ALA A 24 10.09 2.93 7.11
CA ALA A 24 8.90 3.74 6.99
C ALA A 24 7.89 3.03 7.89
N GLN A 25 7.70 3.58 9.10
CA GLN A 25 6.88 2.93 10.09
C GLN A 25 5.48 2.89 9.51
N ALA A 26 5.04 1.69 9.13
CA ALA A 26 3.81 1.51 8.37
C ALA A 26 2.66 2.11 9.20
N GLY A 27 2.17 3.26 8.75
CA GLY A 27 1.08 3.99 9.40
C GLY A 27 -0.18 3.13 9.41
N GLU A 28 -0.98 3.31 10.45
CA GLU A 28 -2.35 2.81 10.43
C GLU A 28 -3.24 3.84 9.75
N PHE A 29 -4.02 3.44 8.75
CA PHE A 29 -4.88 4.31 7.98
C PHE A 29 -6.34 3.90 8.14
N ARG A 30 -7.21 4.85 8.50
CA ARG A 30 -8.66 4.66 8.41
C ARG A 30 -9.13 5.17 7.06
N CYS A 31 -9.67 4.24 6.28
CA CYS A 31 -10.16 4.49 4.94
C CYS A 31 -11.69 4.45 4.89
N SER A 32 -12.25 5.31 4.04
CA SER A 32 -13.65 5.31 3.65
C SER A 32 -13.75 5.33 2.12
N ALA A 33 -14.84 4.81 1.58
CA ALA A 33 -15.11 4.85 0.15
C ALA A 33 -16.55 5.26 -0.10
N TRP A 34 -16.75 6.05 -1.15
CA TRP A 34 -18.06 6.16 -1.77
C TRP A 34 -18.15 5.11 -2.88
N ILE A 35 -19.15 4.23 -2.75
CA ILE A 35 -19.45 3.15 -3.69
C ILE A 35 -20.91 3.23 -4.12
N GLY A 36 -21.22 2.80 -5.34
CA GLY A 36 -22.58 2.84 -5.86
C GLY A 36 -22.65 2.40 -7.31
N ALA A 37 -23.85 2.39 -7.89
CA ALA A 37 -24.02 2.16 -9.33
C ALA A 37 -23.17 3.16 -10.15
N PRO A 38 -22.78 2.86 -11.40
CA PRO A 38 -22.03 3.80 -12.24
C PRO A 38 -22.72 5.16 -12.42
N SER A 39 -24.05 5.19 -12.39
CA SER A 39 -24.89 6.39 -12.46
C SER A 39 -25.24 7.02 -11.10
N ALA A 40 -24.68 6.52 -9.99
CA ALA A 40 -24.97 7.05 -8.66
C ALA A 40 -24.46 8.48 -8.49
N LYS A 41 -25.28 9.33 -7.86
CA LYS A 41 -24.87 10.69 -7.48
C LYS A 41 -23.91 10.65 -6.29
N PRO A 42 -22.99 11.63 -6.16
CA PRO A 42 -22.12 11.77 -4.99
C PRO A 42 -22.89 11.60 -3.68
N SER A 43 -22.50 10.58 -2.92
CA SER A 43 -23.08 10.22 -1.63
C SER A 43 -21.99 10.25 -0.56
N PRO A 44 -22.32 10.43 0.72
CA PRO A 44 -21.33 10.42 1.79
C PRO A 44 -20.51 9.12 1.81
N MET A 45 -19.21 9.25 2.08
CA MET A 45 -18.28 8.13 2.06
C MET A 45 -18.55 7.19 3.24
N SER A 46 -18.68 5.89 2.97
CA SER A 46 -18.85 4.88 4.02
C SER A 46 -17.49 4.39 4.51
N THR A 47 -17.29 4.49 5.83
CA THR A 47 -16.06 4.02 6.51
C THR A 47 -16.20 2.53 6.82
N ASN A 48 -15.09 1.79 6.80
CA ASN A 48 -15.04 0.39 7.25
C ASN A 48 -15.92 -0.61 6.47
N LEU A 49 -16.20 -0.33 5.19
CA LEU A 49 -16.66 -1.36 4.27
C LEU A 49 -15.61 -2.50 4.26
N GLY A 50 -16.05 -3.75 4.43
CA GLY A 50 -15.14 -4.90 4.44
C GLY A 50 -14.35 -5.17 5.73
N GLY A 51 -14.78 -4.67 6.90
CA GLY A 51 -14.39 -5.31 8.18
C GLY A 51 -13.59 -4.49 9.21
N GLY A 52 -13.88 -3.20 9.39
CA GLY A 52 -13.60 -2.49 10.65
C GLY A 52 -12.16 -2.05 10.97
N SER A 53 -11.17 -2.87 10.65
CA SER A 53 -9.77 -2.65 11.05
C SER A 53 -9.03 -1.68 10.12
N PRO A 54 -8.17 -0.79 10.67
CA PRO A 54 -7.34 0.10 9.86
C PRO A 54 -6.41 -0.67 8.92
N ILE A 55 -6.00 0.00 7.85
CA ILE A 55 -5.05 -0.52 6.87
C ILE A 55 -3.65 -0.15 7.32
N LYS A 56 -2.75 -1.13 7.46
CA LYS A 56 -1.32 -0.86 7.65
C LYS A 56 -0.67 -0.69 6.29
N ALA A 57 -0.05 0.45 6.04
CA ALA A 57 0.59 0.78 4.76
C ALA A 57 1.79 1.71 4.99
N PRO A 58 2.76 1.78 4.06
CA PRO A 58 3.84 2.78 4.14
C PRO A 58 3.34 4.22 3.98
N ASP A 59 2.24 4.42 3.27
CA ASP A 59 1.68 5.74 2.93
C ASP A 59 0.16 5.68 2.64
N VAL A 60 -0.44 6.84 2.39
CA VAL A 60 -1.89 7.02 2.20
C VAL A 60 -2.41 6.47 0.88
N ASP A 61 -1.58 6.41 -0.17
CA ASP A 61 -1.96 5.94 -1.50
C ASP A 61 -2.00 4.41 -1.52
N ILE A 62 -0.95 3.76 -0.99
CA ILE A 62 -0.93 2.31 -0.78
C ILE A 62 -2.05 1.88 0.19
N ALA A 63 -2.38 2.69 1.20
CA ALA A 63 -3.53 2.44 2.06
C ALA A 63 -4.87 2.46 1.29
N ALA A 64 -5.02 3.40 0.35
CA ALA A 64 -6.21 3.53 -0.49
C ALA A 64 -6.35 2.36 -1.46
N GLU A 65 -5.26 1.91 -2.09
CA GLU A 65 -5.24 0.73 -2.95
C GLU A 65 -5.60 -0.55 -2.18
N LEU A 66 -4.96 -0.78 -1.03
CA LEU A 66 -5.25 -1.93 -0.16
C LEU A 66 -6.70 -1.94 0.35
N TYR A 67 -7.25 -0.77 0.69
CA TYR A 67 -8.66 -0.65 1.03
C TYR A 67 -9.57 -0.92 -0.16
N GLN A 68 -9.26 -0.38 -1.34
CA GLN A 68 -10.01 -0.59 -2.58
C GLN A 68 -10.04 -2.08 -2.97
N ALA A 69 -8.91 -2.77 -2.87
CA ALA A 69 -8.81 -4.21 -3.10
C ALA A 69 -9.67 -4.99 -2.08
N ARG A 70 -9.58 -4.65 -0.78
CA ARG A 70 -10.38 -5.28 0.28
C ARG A 70 -11.89 -5.12 0.02
N ILE A 71 -12.37 -3.90 -0.27
CA ILE A 71 -13.80 -3.68 -0.49
C ILE A 71 -14.28 -4.36 -1.78
N SER A 72 -13.49 -4.36 -2.85
CA SER A 72 -13.83 -5.04 -4.11
C SER A 72 -13.97 -6.56 -3.93
N ALA A 73 -13.17 -7.17 -3.06
CA ALA A 73 -13.25 -8.59 -2.75
C ALA A 73 -14.38 -8.97 -1.78
N THR A 74 -14.74 -8.08 -0.85
CA THR A 74 -15.65 -8.40 0.28
C THR A 74 -17.07 -7.85 0.13
N VAL A 75 -17.26 -6.73 -0.58
CA VAL A 75 -18.56 -6.07 -0.72
C VAL A 75 -19.30 -6.63 -1.93
N LEU A 76 -20.34 -7.44 -1.68
CA LEU A 76 -21.12 -8.14 -2.72
C LEU A 76 -21.52 -7.29 -3.94
N PRO A 77 -22.05 -6.06 -3.82
CA PRO A 77 -22.38 -5.26 -5.00
C PRO A 77 -21.16 -4.79 -5.82
N LEU A 78 -19.96 -4.67 -5.23
CA LEU A 78 -18.72 -4.46 -5.98
C LEU A 78 -18.27 -5.76 -6.65
N LYS A 79 -18.22 -6.86 -5.89
CA LYS A 79 -17.80 -8.19 -6.37
C LYS A 79 -18.65 -8.72 -7.54
N SER A 80 -19.92 -8.34 -7.59
CA SER A 80 -20.85 -8.68 -8.68
C SER A 80 -20.83 -7.70 -9.86
N GLY A 81 -19.94 -6.70 -9.86
CA GLY A 81 -19.84 -5.67 -10.90
C GLY A 81 -21.03 -4.70 -10.96
N ARG A 82 -22.00 -4.83 -10.05
CA ARG A 82 -23.23 -4.00 -10.03
C ARG A 82 -22.93 -2.56 -9.63
N TRP A 83 -21.97 -2.37 -8.73
CA TRP A 83 -21.49 -1.07 -8.23
C TRP A 83 -19.99 -0.92 -8.53
N ILE A 84 -19.54 0.33 -8.61
CA ILE A 84 -18.13 0.73 -8.73
C ILE A 84 -17.70 1.51 -7.48
N VAL A 85 -16.39 1.60 -7.30
CA VAL A 85 -15.77 2.53 -6.34
C VAL A 85 -15.61 3.87 -7.05
N HIS A 86 -16.26 4.92 -6.53
CA HIS A 86 -16.20 6.27 -7.11
C HIS A 86 -15.08 7.11 -6.51
N HIS A 87 -14.82 6.97 -5.21
CA HIS A 87 -13.74 7.68 -4.52
C HIS A 87 -13.34 6.92 -3.25
N VAL A 88 -12.04 6.79 -3.00
CA VAL A 88 -11.47 6.34 -1.71
C VAL A 88 -10.78 7.51 -1.01
N ARG A 89 -10.92 7.62 0.32
CA ARG A 89 -10.12 8.54 1.14
C ARG A 89 -9.56 7.76 2.32
N CYS A 90 -8.27 7.88 2.54
CA CYS A 90 -7.60 7.38 3.72
C CYS A 90 -7.07 8.56 4.54
N ARG A 91 -7.02 8.39 5.86
CA ARG A 91 -6.33 9.28 6.77
C ARG A 91 -5.51 8.46 7.74
N GLU A 92 -4.31 8.92 8.03
CA GLU A 92 -3.46 8.35 9.08
C GLU A 92 -4.22 8.40 10.43
N VAL A 93 -4.05 7.36 11.22
CA VAL A 93 -4.50 7.22 12.59
C VAL A 93 -3.24 7.10 13.43
N LYS A 94 -2.97 8.15 14.20
CA LYS A 94 -1.91 8.20 15.21
C LYS A 94 -2.40 7.60 16.51
#